data_AF-A0A6G9FES4-F1
#
_entry.id   AF-A0A6G9FES4-F1
#
_cell.length_a   1.000
_cell.length_b   1.000
_cell.length_c   1.000
_cell.angle_alpha   90.00
_cell.angle_beta   90.00
_cell.angle_gamma   90.00
#
_symmetry.space_group_name_H-M   'P 1'
#
loop_
_entity.id
_entity.type
_entity.pdbx_description
1 polymer ?
#
loop_
_entity_poly.entity_id
_entity_poly.type
_entity_poly.pdbx_seq_one_letter_code
_entity_poly.pdbx_strand_id
1 'polypeptide(L)'
;MSKRGAEQVMVTLQGEWFQAEDIPDFAEREAELASHARVILARFGEDALFFTNAATARQNPHADMYSREGAYEGFTGHVMDCGVIALSATEVGVFWGFTID
;
A
#
# COMPACT_ATOMS: atom_id res chain seq x y z
N MET A 1 2.65 -7.25 -7.09
CA MET A 1 3.56 -6.55 -6.16
C MET A 1 4.07 -7.55 -5.13
N SER A 2 5.23 -7.31 -4.50
CA SER A 2 5.73 -8.11 -3.37
C SER A 2 4.94 -7.85 -2.08
N LYS A 3 5.01 -8.79 -1.13
CA LYS A 3 4.40 -8.62 0.21
C LYS A 3 4.94 -7.38 0.95
N ARG A 4 6.26 -7.13 0.85
CA ARG A 4 6.86 -5.92 1.43
C ARG A 4 6.28 -4.64 0.82
N GLY A 5 6.14 -4.59 -0.51
CA GLY A 5 5.50 -3.45 -1.17
C GLY A 5 4.05 -3.28 -0.71
N ALA A 6 3.30 -4.37 -0.51
CA ALA A 6 1.95 -4.33 0.05
C ALA A 6 1.93 -3.78 1.48
N GLU A 7 2.85 -4.22 2.34
CA GLU A 7 3.01 -3.69 3.70
C GLU A 7 3.27 -2.18 3.66
N GLN A 8 4.15 -1.71 2.76
CA GLN A 8 4.46 -0.29 2.61
C GLN A 8 3.24 0.52 2.12
N VAL A 9 2.49 0.04 1.12
CA VAL A 9 1.25 0.72 0.67
C VAL A 9 0.24 0.81 1.82
N MET A 10 0.06 -0.25 2.61
CA MET A 10 -0.82 -0.21 3.79
C MET A 10 -0.44 0.89 4.78
N VAL A 11 0.86 1.17 4.92
CA VAL A 11 1.36 2.27 5.76
C VAL A 11 1.11 3.62 5.11
N THR A 12 1.38 3.77 3.81
CA THR A 12 1.18 5.06 3.12
C THR A 12 -0.28 5.51 3.09
N LEU A 13 -1.25 4.59 3.17
CA LEU A 13 -2.67 4.91 3.33
C LEU A 13 -3.01 5.77 4.56
N GLN A 14 -2.10 5.88 5.53
CA GLN A 14 -2.27 6.73 6.72
C GLN A 14 -1.75 8.16 6.52
N GLY A 15 -0.93 8.41 5.51
CA GLY A 15 -0.41 9.74 5.20
C GLY A 15 -1.38 10.52 4.31
N GLU A 16 -1.36 11.85 4.43
CA GLU A 16 -1.98 12.68 3.40
C GLU A 16 -1.34 12.38 2.03
N TRP A 17 -2.14 12.46 0.96
CA TRP A 17 -1.69 12.18 -0.41
C TRP A 17 -0.97 10.82 -0.60
N PHE A 18 -1.17 9.88 0.33
CA PHE A 18 -0.52 8.57 0.35
C PHE A 18 1.01 8.63 0.34
N GLN A 19 1.57 9.63 1.04
CA GLN A 19 3.02 9.79 1.18
C GLN A 19 3.45 9.44 2.61
N ALA A 20 4.55 8.71 2.74
CA ALA A 20 5.09 8.34 4.05
C ALA A 20 5.58 9.57 4.84
N GLU A 21 6.08 10.60 4.15
CA GLU A 21 6.51 11.87 4.77
C GLU A 21 5.36 12.68 5.40
N ASP A 22 4.12 12.43 4.98
CA ASP A 22 2.93 13.08 5.53
C ASP A 22 2.37 12.30 6.75
N ILE A 23 3.07 11.25 7.21
CA ILE A 23 2.75 10.52 8.44
C ILE A 23 3.54 11.14 9.60
N PRO A 24 2.89 11.57 10.70
CA PRO A 24 3.57 12.13 11.86
C PRO A 24 4.58 11.16 12.49
N ASP A 25 5.80 11.66 12.76
CA ASP A 25 6.91 10.93 13.37
C ASP A 25 7.23 9.62 12.62
N PHE A 26 7.17 9.65 11.29
CA PHE A 26 7.30 8.45 10.46
C PHE A 26 8.64 7.73 10.69
N ALA A 27 9.74 8.46 10.79
CA ALA A 27 11.06 7.88 10.98
C ALA A 27 11.15 7.06 12.29
N GLU A 28 10.50 7.52 13.35
CA GLU A 28 10.43 6.80 14.63
C GLU A 28 9.43 5.63 14.60
N ARG A 29 8.38 5.73 13.78
CA ARG A 29 7.23 4.81 13.77
C ARG A 29 7.24 3.80 12.61
N GLU A 30 8.15 3.92 11.64
CA GLU A 30 8.16 3.10 10.42
C GLU A 30 8.09 1.59 10.74
N ALA A 31 8.95 1.13 11.64
CA ALA A 31 9.03 -0.28 12.01
C ALA A 31 7.75 -0.79 12.68
N GLU A 32 7.11 0.04 13.50
CA GLU A 32 5.85 -0.27 14.17
C GLU A 32 4.70 -0.34 13.16
N LEU A 33 4.58 0.68 12.29
CA LEU A 33 3.54 0.74 11.27
C LEU A 33 3.66 -0.43 10.28
N ALA A 34 4.89 -0.75 9.84
CA ALA A 34 5.15 -1.91 8.99
C ALA A 34 4.80 -3.23 9.69
N SER A 35 5.02 -3.32 11.01
CA SER A 35 4.61 -4.49 11.81
C SER A 35 3.08 -4.65 11.83
N HIS A 36 2.34 -3.56 12.02
CA HIS A 36 0.86 -3.59 11.97
C HIS A 36 0.34 -4.01 10.60
N ALA A 37 0.89 -3.44 9.52
CA ALA A 37 0.56 -3.84 8.17
C ALA A 37 0.83 -5.34 7.93
N ARG A 38 1.97 -5.84 8.41
CA ARG A 38 2.32 -7.26 8.32
C ARG A 38 1.31 -8.15 9.05
N VAL A 39 0.88 -7.78 10.26
CA VAL A 39 -0.12 -8.54 11.03
C VAL A 39 -1.43 -8.65 10.26
N ILE A 40 -1.90 -7.55 9.65
CA ILE A 40 -3.12 -7.54 8.84
C ILE A 40 -2.96 -8.44 7.62
N LEU A 41 -1.88 -8.27 6.85
CA LEU A 41 -1.66 -9.01 5.61
C LEU A 41 -1.32 -10.49 5.85
N ALA A 42 -0.81 -10.87 7.03
CA ALA A 42 -0.54 -12.26 7.39
C ALA A 42 -1.81 -13.13 7.38
N ARG A 43 -2.99 -12.54 7.57
CA ARG A 43 -4.28 -13.22 7.49
C ARG A 43 -4.50 -13.94 6.16
N PHE A 44 -3.96 -13.41 5.06
CA PHE A 44 -4.14 -13.96 3.72
C PHE A 44 -3.20 -15.14 3.42
N GLY A 45 -2.28 -15.47 4.33
CA GLY A 45 -1.33 -16.56 4.18
C GLY A 45 -0.03 -16.16 3.47
N GLU A 46 0.89 -17.11 3.39
CA GLU A 46 2.20 -16.91 2.75
C GLU A 46 2.10 -16.86 1.22
N ASP A 47 1.16 -17.62 0.64
CA ASP A 47 0.93 -17.71 -0.80
C ASP A 47 0.00 -16.60 -1.35
N ALA A 48 -0.30 -15.58 -0.53
CA ALA A 48 -1.16 -14.48 -0.93
C ALA A 48 -0.56 -13.68 -2.10
N LEU A 49 -1.42 -13.30 -3.05
CA LEU A 49 -1.07 -12.41 -4.15
C LEU A 49 -1.48 -10.98 -3.82
N PHE A 50 -0.62 -10.02 -4.17
CA PHE A 50 -0.86 -8.60 -3.90
C PHE A 50 -0.88 -7.79 -5.19
N PHE A 51 -1.96 -7.03 -5.38
CA PHE A 51 -2.19 -6.14 -6.52
C PHE A 51 -2.34 -4.70 -6.03
N THR A 52 -1.92 -3.74 -6.83
CA THR A 52 -2.03 -2.30 -6.55
C THR A 52 -2.14 -1.56 -7.87
N ASN A 53 -2.69 -0.35 -7.83
CA ASN A 53 -2.68 0.59 -8.94
C ASN A 53 -1.41 1.47 -8.98
N ALA A 54 -0.44 1.27 -8.07
CA ALA A 54 0.87 1.89 -8.18
C ALA A 54 1.59 1.42 -9.47
N ALA A 55 1.80 2.34 -10.40
CA ALA A 55 2.43 2.05 -11.69
C ALA A 55 3.88 1.57 -11.53
N THR A 56 4.59 2.04 -10.50
CA THR A 56 5.95 1.60 -10.16
C THR A 56 5.99 0.11 -9.80
N ALA A 57 4.98 -0.40 -9.09
CA ALA A 57 4.87 -1.81 -8.74
C ALA A 57 4.59 -2.73 -9.94
N ARG A 58 4.04 -2.18 -11.05
CA ARG A 58 3.88 -2.90 -12.32
C ARG A 58 5.23 -3.17 -12.99
N GLN A 59 6.15 -2.20 -12.94
CA GLN A 59 7.48 -2.29 -13.55
C GLN A 59 8.47 -3.05 -12.68
N ASN A 60 8.39 -2.86 -11.36
CA ASN A 60 9.23 -3.54 -10.39
C ASN A 60 8.39 -4.00 -9.19
N PRO A 61 8.12 -5.32 -9.05
CA PRO A 61 7.36 -5.86 -7.92
C PRO A 61 7.98 -5.59 -6.54
N HIS A 62 9.27 -5.25 -6.48
CA HIS A 62 10.02 -4.91 -5.27
C HIS A 62 10.36 -3.42 -5.18
N ALA A 63 9.68 -2.57 -5.94
CA ALA A 63 9.84 -1.13 -5.81
C ALA A 63 9.54 -0.67 -4.38
N ASP A 64 10.27 0.35 -3.93
CA ASP A 64 10.06 0.97 -2.63
C ASP A 64 8.85 1.89 -2.70
N MET A 65 7.77 1.50 -2.02
CA MET A 65 6.50 2.24 -2.07
C MET A 65 6.49 3.48 -1.17
N TYR A 66 7.55 3.71 -0.38
CA TYR A 66 7.72 4.97 0.35
C TYR A 66 8.35 6.08 -0.52
N SER A 67 8.89 5.74 -1.70
CA SER A 67 9.42 6.73 -2.63
C SER A 67 8.31 7.55 -3.28
N ARG A 68 8.48 8.87 -3.29
CA ARG A 68 7.57 9.86 -3.91
C ARG A 68 7.43 9.71 -5.43
N GLU A 69 8.33 8.95 -6.06
CA GLU A 69 8.31 8.71 -7.51
C GLU A 69 7.18 7.75 -7.96
N GLY A 70 6.45 7.17 -7.01
CA GLY A 70 5.29 6.33 -7.28
C GLY A 70 4.12 7.08 -7.89
N ALA A 71 3.92 6.96 -9.21
CA ALA A 71 2.66 7.34 -9.84
C ALA A 71 1.60 6.25 -9.63
N TYR A 72 0.39 6.64 -9.24
CA TYR A 72 -0.77 5.74 -9.18
C TYR A 72 -1.64 5.93 -10.41
N GLU A 73 -2.06 4.83 -11.01
CA GLU A 73 -3.07 4.88 -12.06
C GLU A 73 -4.45 5.06 -11.41
N GLY A 74 -5.10 6.19 -11.70
CA GLY A 74 -6.43 6.48 -11.16
C GLY A 74 -7.42 5.38 -11.53
N PHE A 75 -8.02 4.76 -10.52
CA PHE A 75 -9.06 3.75 -10.69
C PHE A 75 -10.45 4.37 -10.55
N THR A 76 -10.53 5.57 -9.97
CA THR A 76 -11.76 6.31 -9.70
C THR A 76 -11.79 7.68 -10.38
N GLY A 77 -12.92 8.40 -10.23
CA GLY A 77 -13.03 9.80 -10.66
C GLY A 77 -12.52 10.82 -9.64
N HIS A 78 -11.97 10.37 -8.50
CA HIS A 78 -11.40 11.26 -7.48
C HIS A 78 -10.03 11.79 -7.90
N VAL A 79 -9.55 12.82 -7.20
CA VAL A 79 -8.24 13.43 -7.47
C VAL A 79 -7.13 12.39 -7.41
N MET A 80 -7.21 11.49 -6.42
CA MET A 80 -6.31 10.35 -6.32
C MET A 80 -6.97 9.23 -5.52
N ASP A 81 -6.66 8.00 -5.90
CA ASP A 81 -7.04 6.82 -5.14
C ASP A 81 -5.90 5.80 -5.21
N CYS A 82 -5.61 5.17 -4.07
CA CYS A 82 -4.48 4.27 -3.93
C CYS A 82 -4.89 3.11 -3.03
N GLY A 83 -4.31 1.94 -3.29
CA GLY A 83 -4.49 0.84 -2.37
C GLY A 83 -3.87 -0.46 -2.78
N VAL A 84 -4.21 -1.49 -2.02
CA VAL A 84 -3.77 -2.85 -2.23
C VAL A 84 -4.94 -3.82 -2.17
N ILE A 85 -4.91 -4.79 -3.08
CA ILE A 85 -5.78 -5.97 -3.05
C ILE A 85 -4.92 -7.14 -2.62
N ALA A 86 -5.28 -7.76 -1.50
CA ALA A 86 -4.70 -9.02 -1.03
C ALA A 86 -5.65 -10.17 -1.39
N LEU A 87 -5.15 -11.14 -2.15
CA LEU A 87 -5.91 -12.29 -2.65
C LEU A 87 -5.32 -13.58 -2.11
N SER A 88 -6.15 -14.38 -1.43
CA SER A 88 -5.86 -15.76 -1.08
C SER A 88 -6.83 -16.71 -1.79
N ALA A 89 -6.71 -18.02 -1.55
CA ALA A 89 -7.64 -19.01 -2.09
C ALA A 89 -9.08 -18.86 -1.57
N THR A 90 -9.27 -18.20 -0.41
CA THR A 90 -10.55 -18.15 0.30
C THR A 90 -11.02 -16.74 0.67
N GLU A 91 -10.17 -15.72 0.52
CA GLU A 91 -10.45 -14.36 0.96
C GLU A 91 -9.87 -13.32 0.00
N VAL A 92 -10.60 -12.21 -0.16
CA VAL A 92 -10.14 -11.02 -0.87
C VAL A 92 -10.23 -9.84 0.09
N GLY A 93 -9.10 -9.18 0.34
CA GLY A 93 -9.02 -7.94 1.09
C GLY A 93 -8.75 -6.78 0.14
N VAL A 94 -9.53 -5.71 0.27
CA VAL A 94 -9.32 -4.46 -0.47
C VAL A 94 -9.12 -3.36 0.54
N PHE A 95 -7.92 -2.77 0.56
CA PHE A 95 -7.55 -1.66 1.42
C PHE A 95 -7.27 -0.47 0.53
N TRP A 96 -8.12 0.55 0.61
CA TRP A 96 -8.12 1.65 -0.36
C TRP A 96 -8.34 2.97 0.33
N GLY A 97 -7.56 3.98 -0.07
CA GLY A 97 -7.72 5.36 0.35
C GLY A 97 -8.13 6.24 -0.82
N PHE A 98 -8.79 7.34 -0.50
CA PHE A 98 -9.26 8.33 -1.47
C PHE A 98 -8.83 9.72 -1.04
N THR A 99 -8.30 10.51 -1.96
CA THR A 99 -8.17 11.96 -1.81
C THR A 99 -9.29 12.61 -2.60
N ILE A 100 -10.19 13.28 -1.88
CA ILE A 100 -11.37 13.96 -2.42
C ILE A 100 -11.11 15.48 -2.46
N ASP A 101 -11.77 16.17 -3.37
CA ASP A 101 -11.78 17.63 -3.49
C ASP A 101 -12.79 18.30 -2.55
#